data_AF-A0A9D1Q0U5-F1
#
_entry.id   AF-A0A9D1Q0U5-F1
#
_cell.length_a   1.000
_cell.length_b   1.000
_cell.length_c   1.000
_cell.angle_alpha   90.00
_cell.angle_beta   90.00
_cell.angle_gamma   90.00
#
_symmetry.space_group_name_H-M   'P 1'
#
loop_
_entity.id
_entity.type
_entity.pdbx_description
1 polymer ?
#
loop_
_entity_poly.entity_id
_entity_poly.type
_entity_poly.pdbx_seq_one_letter_code
_entity_poly.pdbx_strand_id
1 'polypeptide(L)'
;MNGLNVKKGDNVLVLAGQDKGKKGTVISASPKAQTVRVEGVNVVTKHVKPRGAQNPGGIMKEPGNIHVSNVQVICPDCGKPTRVAHAIVDGKKARVCKHCGASLDKQAKAAVKKEKKAAKKAKKETEAPAEAAAETTTDAPAKKKATRKTKKAEE
;
A
#
# COMPACT_ATOMS: atom_id res chain seq x y z
N MET A 1 -20.05 -5.67 23.41
CA MET A 1 -18.82 -5.78 22.59
C MET A 1 -19.09 -5.10 21.25
N ASN A 2 -18.52 -3.94 20.98
CA ASN A 2 -18.67 -3.30 19.66
C ASN A 2 -17.69 -3.95 18.69
N GLY A 3 -18.12 -5.04 18.05
CA GLY A 3 -17.37 -5.72 17.00
C GLY A 3 -17.47 -4.93 15.71
N LEU A 4 -16.35 -4.33 15.26
CA LEU A 4 -16.28 -3.60 14.00
C LEU A 4 -15.69 -4.52 12.93
N ASN A 5 -16.42 -4.73 11.83
CA ASN A 5 -16.07 -5.74 10.83
C ASN A 5 -14.90 -5.33 9.92
N VAL A 6 -14.48 -4.06 10.00
CA VAL A 6 -13.45 -3.41 9.17
C VAL A 6 -12.22 -3.10 10.04
N LYS A 7 -11.02 -3.35 9.52
CA LYS A 7 -9.74 -3.04 10.19
C LYS A 7 -9.01 -1.93 9.45
N LYS A 8 -8.04 -1.31 10.13
CA LYS A 8 -7.15 -0.32 9.53
C LYS A 8 -6.37 -0.94 8.36
N GLY A 9 -6.32 -0.24 7.24
CA GLY A 9 -5.67 -0.69 6.01
C GLY A 9 -6.48 -1.65 5.14
N ASP A 10 -7.73 -1.99 5.49
CA ASP A 10 -8.59 -2.72 4.56
C ASP A 10 -8.95 -1.83 3.36
N ASN A 11 -9.08 -2.45 2.18
CA ASN A 11 -9.65 -1.79 1.00
C ASN A 11 -11.17 -1.94 1.05
N VAL A 12 -11.87 -0.83 0.86
CA VAL A 12 -13.32 -0.80 1.01
C VAL A 12 -14.00 -0.10 -0.16
N LEU A 13 -15.24 -0.53 -0.43
CA LEU A 13 -16.18 0.07 -1.36
C LEU A 13 -17.30 0.77 -0.58
N VAL A 14 -17.66 1.97 -0.99
CA VAL A 14 -18.80 2.71 -0.43
C VAL A 14 -20.10 2.25 -1.09
N LEU A 15 -21.06 1.79 -0.29
CA LEU A 15 -22.36 1.28 -0.75
C LEU A 15 -23.41 2.37 -0.89
N ALA A 16 -23.41 3.33 0.03
CA ALA A 16 -24.45 4.35 0.16
C ALA A 16 -23.86 5.71 0.56
N GLY A 17 -24.57 6.78 0.22
CA GLY A 17 -24.13 8.16 0.43
C GLY A 17 -23.70 8.85 -0.87
N GLN A 18 -23.20 10.08 -0.76
CA GLN A 18 -22.77 10.90 -1.91
C GLN A 18 -21.62 10.24 -2.69
N ASP A 19 -20.74 9.53 -1.99
CA ASP A 19 -19.56 8.90 -2.57
C ASP A 19 -19.78 7.42 -2.96
N LYS A 20 -21.03 7.04 -3.28
CA LYS A 20 -21.37 5.68 -3.67
C LYS A 20 -20.50 5.18 -4.83
N GLY A 21 -19.97 3.96 -4.70
CA GLY A 21 -19.14 3.31 -5.72
C GLY A 21 -17.65 3.65 -5.65
N LYS A 22 -17.25 4.66 -4.87
CA LYS A 22 -15.82 4.95 -4.66
C LYS A 22 -15.16 3.85 -3.83
N LYS A 23 -13.91 3.54 -4.20
CA LYS A 23 -13.03 2.62 -3.48
C LYS A 23 -11.97 3.42 -2.73
N GLY A 24 -11.59 2.99 -1.54
CA GLY A 24 -10.53 3.64 -0.78
C GLY A 24 -9.94 2.77 0.32
N THR A 25 -8.80 3.19 0.85
CA THR A 25 -8.12 2.53 1.96
C THR A 25 -8.60 3.11 3.29
N VAL A 26 -8.75 2.26 4.31
CA VAL A 26 -9.10 2.69 5.66
C VAL A 26 -7.87 3.23 6.40
N ILE A 27 -7.90 4.52 6.77
CA ILE A 27 -6.85 5.18 7.57
C ILE A 27 -7.03 4.82 9.05
N SER A 28 -8.26 5.00 9.55
CA SER A 28 -8.60 4.75 10.94
C SER A 28 -10.00 4.19 11.05
N ALA A 29 -10.17 3.30 12.03
CA ALA A 29 -11.46 2.74 12.40
C ALA A 29 -11.67 3.02 13.89
N SER A 30 -12.85 3.52 14.24
CA SER A 30 -13.23 3.89 15.62
C SER A 30 -14.36 2.98 16.11
N PRO A 31 -14.07 1.94 16.92
CA PRO A 31 -15.07 0.97 17.41
C PRO A 31 -16.15 1.59 18.30
N LYS A 32 -15.79 2.63 19.07
CA LYS A 32 -16.73 3.33 19.96
C LYS A 32 -17.85 4.02 19.18
N ALA A 33 -17.47 4.77 18.15
CA ALA A 33 -18.39 5.56 17.33
C ALA A 33 -18.96 4.78 16.13
N GLN A 34 -18.50 3.55 15.88
CA GLN A 34 -18.86 2.76 14.68
C GLN A 34 -18.62 3.52 13.36
N THR A 35 -17.58 4.35 13.33
CA THR A 35 -17.18 5.12 12.15
C THR A 35 -15.80 4.75 11.64
N VAL A 36 -15.59 4.93 10.35
CA VAL A 36 -14.35 4.65 9.63
C VAL A 36 -13.93 5.88 8.84
N ARG A 37 -12.64 6.19 8.81
CA ARG A 37 -12.05 7.25 7.98
C ARG A 37 -11.39 6.61 6.77
N VAL A 38 -11.87 6.94 5.57
CA VAL A 38 -11.46 6.34 4.30
C VAL A 38 -10.81 7.41 3.42
N GLU A 39 -9.72 7.06 2.74
CA GLU A 39 -9.01 7.96 1.82
C GLU A 39 -9.91 8.39 0.66
N GLY A 40 -9.99 9.71 0.41
CA GLY A 40 -10.70 10.27 -0.74
C GLY A 40 -12.24 10.20 -0.68
N VAL A 41 -12.81 9.75 0.44
CA VAL A 41 -14.26 9.65 0.65
C VAL A 41 -14.70 10.63 1.74
N ASN A 42 -15.86 11.25 1.55
CA ASN A 42 -16.43 12.27 2.42
C ASN A 42 -15.44 13.41 2.72
N VAL A 43 -14.86 14.01 1.68
CA VAL A 43 -13.83 15.04 1.83
C VAL A 43 -14.44 16.32 2.37
N VAL A 44 -13.99 16.73 3.55
CA VAL A 44 -14.43 17.95 4.23
C VAL A 44 -13.39 19.05 4.04
N THR A 45 -13.84 20.21 3.59
CA THR A 45 -13.03 21.44 3.54
C THR A 45 -13.04 22.10 4.92
N LYS A 46 -11.87 22.27 5.52
CA LYS A 46 -11.68 22.96 6.79
C LYS A 46 -10.81 24.19 6.56
N HIS A 47 -11.34 25.34 6.97
CA HIS A 47 -10.57 26.59 7.02
C HIS A 47 -9.76 26.59 8.32
N VAL A 48 -8.45 26.52 8.20
CA VAL A 48 -7.55 26.46 9.36
C VAL A 48 -6.92 27.84 9.57
N LYS A 49 -7.12 28.40 10.77
CA LYS A 49 -6.44 29.64 11.17
C LYS A 49 -4.93 29.37 11.31
N PRO A 50 -4.07 30.28 10.81
CA PRO A 50 -2.62 30.15 10.99
C PRO A 50 -2.27 30.13 12.47
N ARG A 51 -1.37 29.23 12.89
CA ARG A 51 -0.89 29.13 14.29
C ARG A 51 0.59 29.47 14.46
N GLY A 52 1.25 29.93 13.39
CA GLY A 52 2.66 30.36 13.38
C GLY A 52 3.30 30.20 12.00
N ALA A 53 4.57 30.54 11.88
CA ALA A 53 5.31 30.48 10.62
C ALA A 53 5.34 29.08 9.97
N GLN A 54 5.35 28.01 10.79
CA GLN A 54 5.43 26.62 10.32
C GLN A 54 4.11 26.07 9.77
N ASN A 55 2.97 26.65 10.14
CA ASN A 55 1.64 26.19 9.73
C ASN A 55 0.91 27.36 9.07
N PRO A 56 1.16 27.62 7.77
CA PRO A 56 0.41 28.64 7.04
C PRO A 56 -1.08 28.30 7.09
N GLY A 57 -1.89 29.33 7.28
CA GLY A 57 -3.35 29.21 7.21
C GLY A 57 -3.78 28.82 5.81
N GLY A 58 -4.97 28.24 5.68
CA GLY A 58 -5.49 27.87 4.37
C GLY A 58 -6.69 26.94 4.41
N ILE A 59 -7.11 26.54 3.22
CA ILE A 59 -8.19 25.57 3.03
C ILE A 59 -7.56 24.17 3.00
N MET A 60 -7.72 23.42 4.10
CA MET A 60 -7.29 22.04 4.19
C MET A 60 -8.43 21.12 3.75
N LYS A 61 -8.14 20.15 2.88
CA LYS A 61 -9.08 19.07 2.53
C LYS A 61 -8.71 17.82 3.31
N GLU A 62 -9.62 17.35 4.14
CA GLU A 62 -9.44 16.15 4.95
C GLU A 62 -10.49 15.10 4.66
N PRO A 63 -10.15 13.80 4.68
CA PRO A 63 -11.15 12.74 4.62
C PRO A 63 -12.02 12.78 5.88
N GLY A 64 -13.33 12.66 5.71
CA GLY A 64 -14.31 12.61 6.78
C GLY A 64 -14.56 11.20 7.30
N ASN A 65 -15.36 11.12 8.36
CA ASN A 65 -15.80 9.85 8.94
C ASN A 65 -17.04 9.35 8.20
N ILE A 66 -17.16 8.03 8.07
CA ILE A 66 -18.29 7.34 7.43
C ILE A 66 -18.74 6.21 8.35
N HIS A 67 -20.04 5.98 8.43
CA HIS A 67 -20.59 4.90 9.23
C HIS A 67 -20.26 3.52 8.62
N VAL A 68 -19.96 2.52 9.47
CA VAL A 68 -19.52 1.18 9.04
C VAL A 68 -20.54 0.47 8.14
N SER A 69 -21.84 0.74 8.32
CA SER A 69 -22.92 0.14 7.51
C SER A 69 -22.83 0.52 6.03
N ASN A 70 -22.23 1.67 5.70
CA ASN A 70 -22.20 2.21 4.34
C ASN A 70 -20.99 1.72 3.56
N VAL A 71 -20.21 0.79 4.13
CA VAL A 71 -18.89 0.42 3.65
C VAL A 71 -18.78 -1.10 3.60
N GLN A 72 -18.23 -1.64 2.52
CA GLN A 72 -18.00 -3.06 2.35
C GLN A 72 -16.54 -3.37 2.03
N VAL A 73 -15.99 -4.43 2.63
CA VAL A 73 -14.60 -4.84 2.38
C VAL A 73 -14.48 -5.42 0.99
N ILE A 74 -13.45 -5.01 0.26
CA ILE A 74 -13.04 -5.62 -1.00
C ILE A 74 -12.06 -6.72 -0.66
N CYS A 75 -12.37 -7.95 -1.08
CA CYS A 75 -11.47 -9.06 -0.87
C CYS A 75 -10.23 -8.91 -1.78
N PRO A 76 -9.00 -9.03 -1.24
CA PRO A 76 -7.78 -8.89 -2.03
C PRO A 76 -7.61 -10.02 -3.06
N ASP A 77 -8.24 -11.17 -2.85
CA ASP A 77 -8.04 -12.35 -3.71
C ASP A 77 -9.08 -12.45 -4.83
N CYS A 78 -10.33 -12.01 -4.60
CA CYS A 78 -11.39 -12.04 -5.61
C CYS A 78 -11.77 -10.66 -6.18
N GLY A 79 -11.29 -9.55 -5.60
CA GLY A 79 -11.56 -8.18 -6.07
C GLY A 79 -13.03 -7.72 -5.97
N LYS A 80 -13.92 -8.59 -5.49
CA LYS A 80 -15.35 -8.30 -5.31
C LYS A 80 -15.60 -7.67 -3.93
N PRO A 81 -16.64 -6.82 -3.79
CA PRO A 81 -17.10 -6.38 -2.47
C PRO A 81 -17.77 -7.55 -1.75
N THR A 82 -17.30 -7.89 -0.56
CA THR A 82 -17.71 -9.13 0.12
C THR A 82 -18.15 -8.87 1.56
N ARG A 83 -19.05 -9.72 2.05
CA ARG A 83 -19.40 -9.74 3.48
C ARG A 83 -18.36 -10.58 4.23
N VAL A 84 -17.98 -10.11 5.41
CA VAL A 84 -17.05 -10.78 6.31
C VAL A 84 -17.77 -11.92 7.04
N ALA A 85 -17.18 -13.10 7.02
CA ALA A 85 -17.50 -14.23 7.89
C ALA A 85 -16.34 -14.47 8.87
N HIS A 86 -16.56 -15.30 9.88
CA HIS A 86 -15.52 -15.70 10.82
C HIS A 86 -15.36 -17.21 10.77
N ALA A 87 -14.13 -17.69 10.64
CA ALA A 87 -13.78 -19.10 10.77
C ALA A 87 -12.62 -19.25 11.74
N ILE A 88 -12.48 -20.44 12.31
CA ILE A 88 -11.34 -20.80 13.16
C ILE A 88 -10.30 -21.44 12.23
N VAL A 89 -9.17 -20.78 12.08
CA VAL A 89 -8.01 -21.31 11.34
C VAL A 89 -6.87 -21.37 12.35
N ASP A 90 -6.33 -22.56 12.60
CA ASP A 90 -5.21 -22.80 13.52
C ASP A 90 -5.46 -22.28 14.95
N GLY A 91 -6.67 -22.51 15.46
CA GLY A 91 -7.09 -22.08 16.80
C GLY A 91 -7.32 -20.58 16.95
N LYS A 92 -7.18 -19.78 15.89
CA LYS A 92 -7.41 -18.33 15.89
C LYS A 92 -8.62 -17.97 15.03
N LYS A 93 -9.44 -17.05 15.53
CA LYS A 93 -10.59 -16.51 14.78
C LYS A 93 -10.09 -15.59 13.67
N ALA A 94 -10.20 -16.02 12.42
CA ALA A 94 -9.83 -15.26 11.23
C ALA A 94 -11.07 -14.72 10.51
N ARG A 95 -10.92 -13.57 9.85
CA ARG A 95 -11.93 -13.03 8.94
C ARG A 95 -11.85 -13.72 7.59
N VAL A 96 -12.96 -14.26 7.13
CA VAL A 96 -13.05 -15.02 5.87
C VAL A 96 -14.02 -14.35 4.92
N CYS A 97 -13.69 -14.38 3.63
CA CYS A 97 -14.56 -13.93 2.56
C CYS A 97 -15.66 -14.95 2.27
N LYS A 98 -16.94 -14.52 2.25
CA LYS A 98 -18.06 -15.42 1.91
C LYS A 98 -18.06 -15.93 0.46
N HIS A 99 -17.41 -15.23 -0.46
CA HIS A 99 -17.43 -15.60 -1.88
C HIS A 99 -16.33 -16.59 -2.27
N CYS A 100 -15.14 -16.48 -1.67
CA CYS A 100 -13.98 -17.30 -2.06
C CYS A 100 -13.38 -18.11 -0.90
N GLY A 101 -13.89 -17.98 0.32
CA GLY A 101 -13.33 -18.67 1.49
C GLY A 101 -11.93 -18.20 1.91
N ALA A 102 -11.34 -17.24 1.21
CA ALA A 102 -10.01 -16.73 1.51
C ALA A 102 -10.00 -15.81 2.74
N SER A 103 -8.87 -15.79 3.46
CA SER A 103 -8.69 -14.96 4.65
C SER A 103 -8.43 -13.50 4.29
N LEU A 104 -9.17 -12.58 4.92
CA LEU A 104 -9.10 -11.14 4.72
C LEU A 104 -8.02 -10.47 5.60
N ASP A 105 -7.45 -11.19 6.55
CA ASP A 105 -6.50 -10.62 7.50
C ASP A 105 -5.07 -10.58 6.93
N LYS A 106 -4.51 -9.36 6.78
CA LYS A 106 -3.11 -9.15 6.36
C LYS A 106 -2.09 -9.83 7.28
N GLN A 107 -2.42 -10.01 8.55
CA GLN A 107 -1.55 -10.65 9.54
C GLN A 107 -1.35 -12.16 9.30
N ALA A 108 -2.25 -12.82 8.57
CA ALA A 108 -2.02 -14.19 8.10
C ALA A 108 -1.03 -14.22 6.92
N LYS A 109 -1.01 -13.19 6.06
CA LYS A 109 -0.07 -13.11 4.92
C LYS A 109 1.39 -12.85 5.35
N ALA A 110 1.63 -12.31 6.56
CA ALA A 110 2.98 -12.08 7.09
C ALA A 110 3.63 -13.35 7.66
N ALA A 111 2.85 -14.28 8.22
CA ALA A 111 3.36 -15.58 8.66
C ALA A 111 3.80 -16.44 7.46
N VAL A 112 2.98 -16.49 6.40
CA VAL A 112 3.31 -17.20 5.15
C VAL A 112 4.51 -16.58 4.41
N LYS A 113 4.73 -15.26 4.54
CA LYS A 113 5.94 -14.59 3.99
C LYS A 113 7.21 -14.91 4.78
N LYS A 114 7.14 -15.18 6.09
CA LYS A 114 8.30 -15.63 6.88
C LYS A 114 8.75 -17.03 6.46
N GLU A 115 7.81 -17.92 6.15
CA GLU A 115 8.10 -19.28 5.68
C GLU A 115 8.67 -19.29 4.24
N LYS A 116 8.12 -18.48 3.32
CA LYS A 116 8.69 -18.35 1.96
C LYS A 116 10.06 -17.67 1.90
N LYS A 117 10.39 -16.79 2.85
CA LYS A 117 11.73 -16.15 2.93
C LYS A 117 12.78 -17.11 3.50
N ALA A 118 12.39 -18.07 4.35
CA ALA A 118 13.27 -19.15 4.82
C ALA A 118 13.57 -20.15 3.69
N ALA A 119 12.57 -20.55 2.89
CA ALA A 119 12.76 -21.45 1.75
C ALA A 119 13.59 -20.84 0.60
N LYS A 120 13.54 -19.50 0.40
CA LYS A 120 14.35 -18.82 -0.62
C LYS A 120 15.81 -18.58 -0.19
N LYS A 121 16.12 -18.64 1.10
CA LYS A 121 17.51 -18.53 1.61
C LYS A 121 18.28 -19.86 1.46
N ALA A 122 17.59 -21.00 1.42
CA ALA A 122 18.22 -22.31 1.21
C ALA A 122 18.49 -22.66 -0.28
N LYS A 123 17.98 -21.89 -1.24
CA LYS A 123 18.18 -22.12 -2.69
C LYS A 123 19.15 -21.13 -3.38
N LYS A 124 19.89 -20.30 -2.63
CA LYS A 124 20.85 -19.33 -3.20
C LYS A 124 22.33 -19.74 -3.05
N GLU A 125 22.62 -20.93 -2.51
CA GLU A 125 24.01 -21.40 -2.32
C GLU A 125 24.37 -22.61 -3.21
N THR A 126 23.56 -22.96 -4.20
CA THR A 126 23.89 -24.00 -5.18
C THR A 126 23.43 -23.54 -6.56
N GLU A 127 24.27 -22.74 -7.22
CA GLU A 127 24.41 -22.58 -8.68
C GLU A 127 25.30 -21.35 -8.93
N ALA A 128 26.61 -21.56 -8.76
CA ALA A 128 27.64 -20.70 -9.33
C ALA A 128 28.04 -21.32 -10.69
N PRO A 129 27.82 -20.67 -11.84
CA PRO A 129 28.48 -21.07 -13.07
C PRO A 129 29.88 -20.45 -13.12
N ALA A 130 30.86 -21.34 -13.20
CA ALA A 130 32.22 -21.06 -13.61
C ALA A 130 32.32 -20.97 -15.15
N GLU A 131 33.45 -20.41 -15.61
CA GLU A 131 34.01 -20.35 -16.99
C GLU A 131 33.54 -19.25 -17.94
N ALA A 132 34.39 -18.24 -18.14
CA ALA A 132 35.30 -18.20 -19.30
C ALA A 132 36.27 -16.99 -19.22
N ALA A 133 37.58 -17.27 -19.21
CA ALA A 133 38.65 -16.31 -19.46
C ALA A 133 39.74 -16.97 -20.34
N ALA A 134 39.96 -16.46 -21.55
CA ALA A 134 41.18 -16.53 -22.39
C ALA A 134 40.90 -15.75 -23.71
N GLU A 135 41.33 -14.49 -23.85
CA GLU A 135 42.52 -14.01 -24.58
C GLU A 135 42.41 -13.94 -26.13
N THR A 136 42.48 -12.73 -26.69
CA THR A 136 43.43 -12.34 -27.76
C THR A 136 43.38 -10.83 -28.06
N THR A 137 44.58 -10.27 -28.19
CA THR A 137 44.97 -8.88 -28.46
C THR A 137 44.97 -8.54 -29.95
N THR A 138 44.68 -7.27 -30.32
CA THR A 138 45.43 -6.55 -31.37
C THR A 138 45.37 -5.02 -31.21
N ASP A 139 46.59 -4.49 -31.22
CA ASP A 139 47.17 -3.15 -31.40
C ASP A 139 46.41 -1.97 -32.09
N ALA A 140 46.91 -0.77 -31.77
CA ALA A 140 46.48 0.61 -32.11
C ALA A 140 46.89 1.05 -33.54
N PRO A 141 47.00 2.36 -33.97
CA PRO A 141 46.57 3.68 -33.44
C PRO A 141 46.01 4.67 -34.51
N ALA A 142 45.40 5.82 -34.13
CA ALA A 142 45.49 7.08 -34.91
C ALA A 142 45.01 8.35 -34.16
N LYS A 143 45.84 9.40 -34.21
CA LYS A 143 45.72 10.74 -33.62
C LYS A 143 44.62 11.61 -34.28
N LYS A 144 44.01 12.53 -33.51
CA LYS A 144 44.06 13.99 -33.75
C LYS A 144 43.54 14.81 -32.55
N LYS A 145 43.99 16.06 -32.51
CA LYS A 145 44.27 16.94 -31.36
C LYS A 145 43.55 18.28 -31.60
N ALA A 146 42.92 18.88 -30.58
CA ALA A 146 42.77 20.34 -30.36
C ALA A 146 41.78 20.58 -29.19
N THR A 147 42.18 20.98 -27.98
CA THR A 147 42.52 22.34 -27.46
C THR A 147 41.43 23.43 -27.48
N ARG A 148 40.85 23.70 -26.30
CA ARG A 148 40.82 24.98 -25.52
C ARG A 148 39.88 26.14 -25.93
N LYS A 149 39.34 26.80 -24.87
CA LYS A 149 38.69 28.14 -24.72
C LYS A 149 37.16 28.15 -24.92
N THR A 150 36.30 28.83 -24.13
CA THR A 150 36.38 29.93 -23.13
C THR A 150 35.01 30.02 -22.41
N LYS A 151 34.96 30.11 -21.07
CA LYS A 151 34.63 31.29 -20.24
C LYS A 151 33.33 32.09 -20.59
N LYS A 152 32.44 32.12 -19.58
CA LYS A 152 31.76 33.30 -18.98
C LYS A 152 30.50 33.87 -19.68
N ALA A 153 29.35 33.80 -18.97
CA ALA A 153 28.42 34.92 -18.75
C ALA A 153 27.30 34.50 -17.77
N GLU A 154 27.38 34.98 -16.53
CA GLU A 154 26.22 35.30 -15.69
C GLU A 154 25.59 36.59 -16.25
N GLU A 155 24.26 36.59 -16.40
CA GLU A 155 23.35 37.60 -15.84
C GLU A 155 21.95 36.98 -15.68
#